data_AF-A0A2U9IW15-F1
#
_entry.id   AF-A0A2U9IW15-F1
#
_cell.length_a   1.000
_cell.length_b   1.000
_cell.length_c   1.000
_cell.angle_alpha   90.00
_cell.angle_beta   90.00
_cell.angle_gamma   90.00
#
_symmetry.space_group_name_H-M   'P 1'
#
loop_
_entity.id
_entity.type
_entity.pdbx_description
1 polymer ?
#
loop_
_entity_poly.entity_id
_entity_poly.type
_entity_poly.pdbx_seq_one_letter_code
_entity_poly.pdbx_strand_id
1 'polypeptide(L)'
;MEQGLRELCGKVSALLFFGSYTREDYVEGISDINVFALSDRKEVLLELASLGFSPVILNETQLKIICESGEPLCYHLLYDSRIICGKIPDIHFKTTHTTCQKLLQYSRSQAKLSLGGLARQDEISSTNNLYRGIRSYIMSQCCKDGVIPLSDSEVMECCRSRIGGEVCELFATTRDLRRNKKPVTYWTVRRFVTILEKETN
;
A
#
# COMPACT_ATOMS: atom_id res chain seq x y z
N MET A 1 17.93 6.06 13.68
CA MET A 1 16.68 5.39 13.27
C MET A 1 16.59 3.97 13.83
N GLU A 2 17.53 3.07 13.52
CA GLU A 2 17.45 1.67 14.01
C GLU A 2 17.60 1.49 15.53
N GLN A 3 18.33 2.37 16.22
CA GLN A 3 18.55 2.24 17.67
C GLN A 3 17.24 2.39 18.48
N GLY A 4 16.39 3.37 18.13
CA GLY A 4 15.08 3.54 18.77
C GLY A 4 14.09 2.40 18.47
N LEU A 5 14.20 1.77 17.29
CA LEU A 5 13.41 0.57 16.96
C LEU A 5 13.85 -0.66 17.78
N ARG A 6 15.14 -0.80 18.06
CA ARG A 6 15.67 -1.92 18.86
C ARG A 6 15.21 -1.85 20.32
N GLU A 7 15.05 -0.65 20.88
CA GLU A 7 14.52 -0.46 22.24
C GLU A 7 13.06 -0.94 22.36
N LEU A 8 12.28 -0.85 21.28
CA LEU A 8 10.90 -1.33 21.22
C LEU A 8 10.80 -2.86 21.19
N CYS A 9 11.85 -3.58 20.81
CA CYS A 9 11.82 -5.05 20.71
C CYS A 9 11.50 -5.76 22.03
N GLY A 10 11.79 -5.14 23.18
CA GLY A 10 11.40 -5.67 24.49
C GLY A 10 9.91 -5.47 24.84
N LYS A 11 9.16 -4.70 24.04
CA LYS A 11 7.76 -4.32 24.29
C LYS A 11 6.76 -4.97 23.32
N VAL A 12 7.25 -5.68 22.30
CA VAL A 12 6.44 -6.21 21.19
C VAL A 12 6.83 -7.66 20.90
N SER A 13 5.87 -8.44 20.41
CA SER A 13 6.11 -9.84 20.00
C SER A 13 6.77 -9.93 18.62
N ALA A 14 6.54 -8.93 17.78
CA ALA A 14 7.20 -8.77 16.48
C ALA A 14 7.24 -7.29 16.08
N LEU A 15 8.31 -6.91 15.39
CA LEU A 15 8.47 -5.59 14.78
C LEU A 15 9.05 -5.77 13.38
N LEU A 16 8.48 -5.10 12.38
CA LEU A 16 8.93 -5.23 10.99
C LEU A 16 8.67 -3.95 10.18
N PHE A 17 9.46 -3.76 9.14
CA PHE A 17 9.12 -2.84 8.05
C PHE A 17 8.26 -3.57 7.02
N PHE A 18 7.33 -2.87 6.37
CA PHE A 18 6.56 -3.43 5.26
C PHE A 18 6.22 -2.40 4.19
N GLY A 19 5.76 -2.89 3.04
CA GLY A 19 5.42 -2.04 1.90
C GLY A 19 6.67 -1.52 1.19
N SER A 20 6.55 -0.40 0.46
CA SER A 20 7.60 0.03 -0.48
C SER A 20 8.99 0.20 0.13
N TYR A 21 9.11 0.47 1.44
CA TYR A 21 10.41 0.61 2.10
C TYR A 21 11.27 -0.68 2.06
N THR A 22 10.66 -1.85 1.86
CA THR A 22 11.37 -3.12 1.71
C THR A 22 11.74 -3.43 0.26
N ARG A 23 11.44 -2.54 -0.68
CA ARG A 23 11.53 -2.77 -2.14
C ARG A 23 12.22 -1.62 -2.87
N GLU A 24 12.56 -1.86 -4.14
CA GLU A 24 13.18 -0.87 -5.02
C GLU A 24 12.22 0.25 -5.50
N ASP A 25 10.91 0.11 -5.27
CA ASP A 25 9.90 1.12 -5.63
C ASP A 25 9.72 2.22 -4.55
N TYR A 26 10.56 2.19 -3.50
CA TYR A 26 10.70 3.27 -2.54
C TYR A 26 11.19 4.57 -3.18
N VAL A 27 10.56 5.68 -2.83
CA VAL A 27 10.95 7.03 -3.23
C VAL A 27 11.06 7.90 -1.98
N GLU A 28 12.29 8.30 -1.67
CA GLU A 28 12.65 9.14 -0.52
C GLU A 28 11.92 10.48 -0.53
N GLY A 29 11.35 10.87 0.62
CA GLY A 29 10.55 12.08 0.79
C GLY A 29 9.16 12.05 0.12
N ILE A 30 8.73 10.89 -0.41
CA ILE A 30 7.36 10.68 -0.94
C ILE A 30 6.70 9.45 -0.32
N SER A 31 7.49 8.39 -0.10
CA SER A 31 6.99 7.12 0.43
C SER A 31 7.02 7.15 1.95
N ASP A 32 5.92 6.75 2.57
CA ASP A 32 5.88 6.49 4.00
C ASP A 32 6.79 5.30 4.34
N ILE A 33 7.46 5.36 5.49
CA ILE A 33 8.15 4.21 6.08
C ILE A 33 7.16 3.50 7.01
N ASN A 34 6.53 2.44 6.51
CA ASN A 34 5.54 1.72 7.30
C ASN A 34 6.21 0.71 8.23
N VAL A 35 5.76 0.71 9.48
CA VAL A 35 6.23 -0.21 10.52
C VAL A 35 5.04 -0.94 11.11
N PHE A 36 5.15 -2.25 11.26
CA PHE A 36 4.15 -3.05 11.96
C PHE A 36 4.70 -3.55 13.29
N ALA A 37 3.90 -3.44 14.34
CA ALA A 37 4.17 -4.04 15.63
C ALA A 37 3.05 -5.00 16.03
N LEU A 38 3.43 -6.22 16.42
CA LEU A 38 2.52 -7.18 17.06
C LEU A 38 2.56 -6.94 18.58
N SER A 39 1.53 -6.29 19.12
CA SER A 39 1.48 -5.95 20.54
C SER A 39 0.05 -5.59 20.99
N ASP A 40 -0.26 -5.86 22.25
CA ASP A 40 -1.46 -5.35 22.93
C ASP A 40 -1.26 -3.94 23.52
N ARG A 41 -0.01 -3.44 23.50
CA ARG A 41 0.38 -2.15 24.08
C ARG A 41 0.15 -1.01 23.10
N LYS A 42 -0.89 -0.20 23.34
CA LYS A 42 -1.27 0.92 22.46
C LYS A 42 -0.24 2.05 22.46
N GLU A 43 0.53 2.20 23.53
CA GLU A 43 1.57 3.21 23.67
C GLU A 43 2.69 3.07 22.62
N VAL A 44 2.92 1.84 22.13
CA VAL A 44 3.89 1.57 21.05
C VAL A 44 3.53 2.35 19.77
N LEU A 45 2.25 2.69 19.57
CA LEU A 45 1.79 3.45 18.39
C LEU A 45 2.40 4.86 18.42
N LEU A 46 2.34 5.50 19.58
CA LEU A 46 2.84 6.85 19.79
C LEU A 46 4.38 6.88 19.76
N GLU A 47 5.03 5.86 20.32
CA GLU A 47 6.49 5.72 20.26
C GLU A 47 6.99 5.54 18.83
N LEU A 48 6.31 4.72 18.01
CA LEU A 48 6.68 4.57 16.59
C LEU A 48 6.38 5.82 15.77
N ALA A 49 5.24 6.48 16.00
CA ALA A 49 4.87 7.70 15.30
C ALA A 49 5.83 8.85 15.62
N SER A 50 6.30 8.97 16.87
CA SER A 50 7.27 10.02 17.27
C SER A 50 8.64 9.84 16.63
N LEU A 51 8.99 8.62 16.21
CA LEU A 51 10.19 8.32 15.44
C LEU A 51 10.04 8.62 13.93
N GLY A 52 8.86 9.11 13.49
CA GLY A 52 8.58 9.49 12.11
C GLY A 52 8.12 8.33 11.21
N PHE A 53 7.73 7.19 11.80
CA PHE A 53 7.17 6.07 11.04
C PHE A 53 5.66 6.20 10.83
N SER A 54 5.13 5.41 9.90
CA SER A 54 3.70 5.16 9.72
C SER A 54 3.35 3.82 10.38
N PRO A 55 2.94 3.80 11.66
CA PRO A 55 2.78 2.56 12.41
C PRO A 55 1.42 1.89 12.19
N VAL A 56 1.45 0.57 12.17
CA VAL A 56 0.29 -0.30 12.31
C VAL A 56 0.52 -1.21 13.51
N ILE A 57 -0.44 -1.24 14.44
CA ILE A 57 -0.38 -2.11 15.62
C ILE A 57 -1.61 -2.98 15.64
N LEU A 58 -1.37 -4.29 15.70
CA LEU A 58 -2.40 -5.29 15.89
C LEU A 58 -1.92 -6.25 16.97
N ASN A 59 -2.85 -6.83 17.71
CA ASN A 59 -2.57 -8.03 18.46
C ASN A 59 -2.77 -9.29 17.60
N GLU A 60 -2.46 -10.45 18.15
CA GLU A 60 -2.52 -11.72 17.42
C GLU A 60 -3.93 -12.05 16.93
N THR A 61 -4.96 -11.80 17.75
CA THR A 61 -6.36 -12.01 17.35
C THR A 61 -6.75 -11.12 16.18
N GLN A 62 -6.40 -9.84 16.23
CA GLN A 62 -6.67 -8.90 15.14
C GLN A 62 -5.92 -9.27 13.86
N LEU A 63 -4.64 -9.63 13.98
CA LEU A 63 -3.84 -10.10 12.85
C LEU A 63 -4.49 -11.31 12.19
N LYS A 64 -4.91 -12.30 12.98
CA LYS A 64 -5.62 -13.48 12.48
C LYS A 64 -6.90 -13.12 11.73
N ILE A 65 -7.74 -12.25 12.32
CA ILE A 65 -8.99 -11.79 11.71
C ILE A 65 -8.74 -11.14 10.35
N ILE A 66 -7.75 -10.24 10.25
CA ILE A 66 -7.46 -9.55 8.97
C ILE A 66 -6.92 -10.52 7.92
N CYS A 67 -6.13 -11.52 8.32
CA CYS A 67 -5.62 -12.54 7.39
C CYS A 67 -6.70 -13.50 6.89
N GLU A 68 -7.60 -13.93 7.78
CA GLU A 68 -8.70 -14.85 7.44
C GLU A 68 -9.80 -14.19 6.61
N SER A 69 -10.05 -12.90 6.85
CA SER A 69 -11.01 -12.10 6.07
C SER A 69 -10.46 -11.64 4.72
N GLY A 70 -9.16 -11.82 4.48
CA GLY A 70 -8.50 -11.44 3.23
C GLY A 70 -8.26 -9.93 3.11
N GLU A 71 -7.99 -9.24 4.22
CA GLU A 71 -7.53 -7.84 4.21
C GLU A 71 -6.16 -7.72 3.52
N PRO A 72 -6.01 -6.89 2.47
CA PRO A 72 -4.74 -6.74 1.74
C PRO A 72 -3.55 -6.38 2.63
N LEU A 73 -3.79 -5.67 3.74
CA LEU A 73 -2.76 -5.37 4.73
C LEU A 73 -2.04 -6.65 5.21
N CYS A 74 -2.77 -7.72 5.53
CA CYS A 74 -2.13 -8.97 5.97
C CYS A 74 -1.20 -9.53 4.89
N TYR A 75 -1.61 -9.48 3.62
CA TYR A 75 -0.77 -9.94 2.51
C TYR A 75 0.57 -9.17 2.48
N HIS A 76 0.55 -7.86 2.66
CA HIS A 76 1.78 -7.07 2.77
C HIS A 76 2.62 -7.43 4.00
N LEU A 77 1.99 -7.67 5.16
CA LEU A 77 2.73 -8.04 6.37
C LEU A 77 3.43 -9.40 6.24
N LEU A 78 2.82 -10.37 5.56
CA LEU A 78 3.35 -11.72 5.43
C LEU A 78 4.36 -11.89 4.29
N TYR A 79 4.14 -11.21 3.15
CA TYR A 79 4.90 -11.47 1.91
C TYR A 79 5.75 -10.27 1.45
N ASP A 80 5.63 -9.13 2.11
CA ASP A 80 6.23 -7.86 1.69
C ASP A 80 6.86 -7.11 2.87
N SER A 81 7.50 -7.87 3.75
CA SER A 81 8.03 -7.39 5.02
C SER A 81 9.49 -7.76 5.26
N ARG A 82 10.13 -6.97 6.11
CA ARG A 82 11.46 -7.25 6.67
C ARG A 82 11.39 -7.19 8.19
N ILE A 83 11.58 -8.34 8.84
CA ILE A 83 11.58 -8.45 10.30
C ILE A 83 12.77 -7.68 10.88
N ILE A 84 12.49 -6.85 11.88
CA ILE A 84 13.48 -6.18 12.72
C ILE A 84 13.77 -7.05 13.95
N CYS A 85 12.72 -7.53 14.62
CA CYS A 85 12.82 -8.45 15.76
C CYS A 85 11.52 -9.22 16.00
N GLY A 86 11.62 -10.29 16.79
CA GLY A 86 10.49 -11.16 17.10
C GLY A 86 10.08 -12.05 15.92
N LYS A 87 8.86 -12.57 15.97
CA LYS A 87 8.32 -13.47 14.93
C LYS A 87 6.81 -13.29 14.78
N ILE A 88 6.34 -13.24 13.54
CA ILE A 88 4.90 -13.31 13.26
C ILE A 88 4.40 -14.74 13.56
N PRO A 89 3.26 -14.90 14.26
CA PRO A 89 2.64 -16.22 14.46
C PRO A 89 2.40 -16.94 13.12
N ASP A 90 2.31 -18.27 13.17
CA ASP A 90 2.07 -19.10 12.00
C ASP A 90 0.63 -18.91 11.47
N ILE A 91 0.46 -17.90 10.62
CA ILE A 91 -0.82 -17.48 10.04
C ILE A 91 -0.65 -17.43 8.52
N HIS A 92 -1.64 -17.94 7.81
CA HIS A 92 -1.69 -17.93 6.37
C HIS A 92 -2.69 -16.89 5.87
N PHE A 93 -2.35 -16.19 4.79
CA PHE A 93 -3.29 -15.30 4.13
C PHE A 93 -4.33 -16.11 3.34
N LYS A 94 -5.60 -15.76 3.49
CA LYS A 94 -6.68 -16.32 2.67
C LYS A 94 -7.14 -15.26 1.67
N THR A 95 -6.86 -15.49 0.38
CA THR A 95 -7.45 -14.67 -0.67
C THR A 95 -8.96 -14.91 -0.71
N THR A 96 -9.75 -13.86 -0.55
CA THR A 96 -11.21 -13.91 -0.61
C THR A 96 -11.72 -12.96 -1.70
N HIS A 97 -13.00 -13.09 -2.10
CA HIS A 97 -13.63 -12.10 -2.97
C HIS A 97 -13.54 -10.68 -2.37
N THR A 98 -13.60 -10.60 -1.03
CA THR A 98 -13.48 -9.35 -0.27
C THR A 98 -12.10 -8.71 -0.43
N THR A 99 -11.03 -9.48 -0.64
CA THR A 99 -9.68 -8.96 -0.92
C THR A 99 -9.68 -8.05 -2.15
N CYS A 100 -10.20 -8.54 -3.28
CA CYS A 100 -10.17 -7.81 -4.53
C CYS A 100 -11.11 -6.59 -4.47
N GLN A 101 -12.27 -6.73 -3.82
CA GLN A 101 -13.19 -5.60 -3.58
C GLN A 101 -12.55 -4.49 -2.75
N LYS A 102 -11.81 -4.83 -1.70
CA LYS A 102 -11.11 -3.84 -0.86
C LYS A 102 -10.01 -3.12 -1.61
N LEU A 103 -9.24 -3.82 -2.45
CA LEU A 103 -8.25 -3.18 -3.32
C LEU A 103 -8.91 -2.16 -4.28
N LEU A 104 -10.07 -2.49 -4.83
CA LEU A 104 -10.85 -1.56 -5.64
C LEU A 104 -11.39 -0.36 -4.82
N GLN A 105 -11.84 -0.59 -3.58
CA GLN A 105 -12.25 0.47 -2.67
C GLN A 105 -11.07 1.40 -2.34
N TYR A 106 -9.89 0.84 -2.05
CA TYR A 106 -8.67 1.62 -1.83
C TYR A 106 -8.32 2.45 -3.06
N SER A 107 -8.38 1.86 -4.25
CA SER A 107 -8.19 2.59 -5.51
C SER A 107 -9.09 3.83 -5.61
N ARG A 108 -10.40 3.66 -5.37
CA ARG A 108 -11.38 4.76 -5.41
C ARG A 108 -11.10 5.83 -4.35
N SER A 109 -10.77 5.42 -3.13
CA SER A 109 -10.42 6.34 -2.04
C SER A 109 -9.16 7.15 -2.38
N GLN A 110 -8.14 6.51 -2.95
CA GLN A 110 -6.90 7.15 -3.35
C GLN A 110 -7.10 8.12 -4.53
N ALA A 111 -7.95 7.78 -5.50
CA ALA A 111 -8.31 8.71 -6.57
C ALA A 111 -9.00 9.99 -6.02
N LYS A 112 -9.90 9.85 -5.03
CA LYS A 112 -10.51 10.99 -4.34
C LYS A 112 -9.48 11.84 -3.59
N LEU A 113 -8.55 11.21 -2.88
CA LEU A 113 -7.46 11.90 -2.20
C LEU A 113 -6.53 12.63 -3.18
N SER A 114 -6.28 12.05 -4.35
CA SER A 114 -5.50 12.68 -5.41
C SER A 114 -6.16 13.98 -5.93
N LEU A 115 -7.47 13.95 -6.19
CA LEU A 115 -8.25 15.15 -6.53
C LEU A 115 -8.22 16.20 -5.41
N GLY A 116 -8.36 15.75 -4.16
CA GLY A 116 -8.26 16.64 -2.99
C GLY A 116 -6.87 17.28 -2.86
N GLY A 117 -5.81 16.54 -3.19
CA GLY A 117 -4.45 17.06 -3.26
C GLY A 117 -4.32 18.17 -4.30
N LEU A 118 -4.84 17.97 -5.53
CA LEU A 118 -4.84 19.01 -6.57
C LEU A 118 -5.57 20.27 -6.11
N ALA A 119 -6.75 20.12 -5.50
CA ALA A 119 -7.55 21.25 -5.03
C ALA A 119 -6.83 22.08 -3.96
N ARG A 120 -5.95 21.46 -3.17
CA ARG A 120 -5.11 22.12 -2.16
C ARG A 120 -3.72 22.52 -2.65
N GLN A 121 -3.43 22.32 -3.94
CA GLN A 121 -2.08 22.52 -4.52
C GLN A 121 -1.00 21.66 -3.83
N ASP A 122 -1.39 20.53 -3.25
CA ASP A 122 -0.48 19.54 -2.68
C ASP A 122 -0.09 18.53 -3.77
N GLU A 123 0.88 18.93 -4.58
CA GLU A 123 1.33 18.21 -5.78
C GLU A 123 1.93 16.83 -5.46
N ILE A 124 2.70 16.74 -4.39
CA ILE A 124 3.34 15.50 -3.94
C ILE A 124 2.28 14.51 -3.50
N SER A 125 1.36 14.94 -2.63
CA SER A 125 0.26 14.09 -2.17
C SER A 125 -0.64 13.68 -3.32
N SER A 126 -0.97 14.61 -4.22
CA SER A 126 -1.81 14.30 -5.38
C SER A 126 -1.21 13.20 -6.27
N THR A 127 0.07 13.34 -6.60
CA THR A 127 0.81 12.38 -7.43
C THR A 127 0.95 11.03 -6.76
N ASN A 128 1.30 11.02 -5.46
CA ASN A 128 1.46 9.79 -4.69
C ASN A 128 0.14 9.03 -4.53
N ASN A 129 -0.96 9.75 -4.27
CA ASN A 129 -2.28 9.15 -4.17
C ASN A 129 -2.79 8.65 -5.53
N LEU A 130 -2.51 9.34 -6.64
CA LEU A 130 -2.85 8.82 -7.97
C LEU A 130 -2.12 7.51 -8.26
N TYR A 131 -0.81 7.48 -8.01
CA TYR A 131 0.01 6.27 -8.15
C TYR A 131 -0.54 5.11 -7.30
N ARG A 132 -0.82 5.36 -6.01
CA ARG A 132 -1.41 4.35 -5.11
C ARG A 132 -2.78 3.88 -5.61
N GLY A 133 -3.57 4.79 -6.17
CA GLY A 133 -4.89 4.50 -6.73
C GLY A 133 -4.81 3.55 -7.92
N ILE A 134 -4.03 3.91 -8.95
CA ILE A 134 -3.85 3.10 -10.15
C ILE A 134 -3.28 1.73 -9.80
N ARG A 135 -2.27 1.70 -8.93
CA ARG A 135 -1.66 0.47 -8.43
C ARG A 135 -2.70 -0.44 -7.77
N SER A 136 -3.50 0.09 -6.86
CA SER A 136 -4.55 -0.66 -6.16
C SER A 136 -5.62 -1.18 -7.13
N TYR A 137 -5.94 -0.42 -8.19
CA TYR A 137 -6.84 -0.89 -9.24
C TYR A 137 -6.26 -2.08 -9.99
N ILE A 138 -5.01 -2.00 -10.46
CA ILE A 138 -4.36 -3.12 -11.14
C ILE A 138 -4.32 -4.35 -10.23
N MET A 139 -3.91 -4.19 -8.98
CA MET A 139 -3.92 -5.27 -7.99
C MET A 139 -5.32 -5.89 -7.83
N SER A 140 -6.38 -5.07 -7.82
CA SER A 140 -7.77 -5.57 -7.70
C SER A 140 -8.19 -6.44 -8.89
N GLN A 141 -7.75 -6.10 -10.11
CA GLN A 141 -8.06 -6.87 -11.31
C GLN A 141 -7.27 -8.19 -11.31
N CYS A 142 -5.98 -8.14 -10.99
CA CYS A 142 -5.11 -9.32 -10.87
C CYS A 142 -5.57 -10.29 -9.78
N CYS A 143 -6.07 -9.75 -8.67
CA CYS A 143 -6.57 -10.51 -7.53
C CYS A 143 -7.72 -11.44 -7.91
N LYS A 144 -8.54 -11.08 -8.93
CA LYS A 144 -9.66 -11.91 -9.39
C LYS A 144 -9.19 -13.29 -9.88
N ASP A 145 -7.94 -13.41 -10.35
CA ASP A 145 -7.33 -14.68 -10.74
C ASP A 145 -6.28 -15.16 -9.70
N GLY A 146 -6.40 -14.71 -8.45
CA GLY A 146 -5.59 -15.18 -7.33
C GLY A 146 -4.18 -14.60 -7.21
N VAL A 147 -3.84 -13.56 -7.99
CA VAL A 147 -2.50 -12.95 -7.98
C VAL A 147 -2.56 -11.53 -7.42
N ILE A 148 -1.73 -11.23 -6.40
CA ILE A 148 -1.64 -9.89 -5.80
C ILE A 148 -0.19 -9.39 -5.98
N PRO A 149 0.09 -8.58 -7.00
CA PRO A 149 1.46 -8.11 -7.28
C PRO A 149 1.96 -7.09 -6.23
N LEU A 150 3.21 -7.23 -5.79
CA LEU A 150 3.79 -6.47 -4.66
C LEU A 150 4.80 -5.40 -5.06
N SER A 151 5.51 -5.54 -6.17
CA SER A 151 6.48 -4.57 -6.69
C SER A 151 5.96 -3.84 -7.93
N ASP A 152 6.56 -2.71 -8.28
CA ASP A 152 6.23 -1.99 -9.52
C ASP A 152 6.37 -2.87 -10.78
N SER A 153 7.39 -3.74 -10.82
CA SER A 153 7.62 -4.67 -11.92
C SER A 153 6.49 -5.70 -12.01
N GLU A 154 6.12 -6.34 -10.90
CA GLU A 154 5.00 -7.30 -10.86
C GLU A 154 3.67 -6.64 -11.21
N VAL A 155 3.43 -5.41 -10.75
CA VAL A 155 2.21 -4.66 -11.09
C VAL A 155 2.18 -4.34 -12.58
N MET A 156 3.30 -3.89 -13.17
CA MET A 156 3.39 -3.64 -14.61
C MET A 156 3.20 -4.91 -15.44
N GLU A 157 3.80 -6.03 -15.03
CA GLU A 157 3.67 -7.33 -15.70
C GLU A 157 2.22 -7.81 -15.66
N CYS A 158 1.58 -7.74 -14.49
CA CYS A 158 0.19 -8.13 -14.35
C CYS A 158 -0.74 -7.22 -15.15
N CYS A 159 -0.47 -5.91 -15.17
CA CYS A 159 -1.22 -4.97 -16.00
C CYS A 159 -1.13 -5.35 -17.48
N ARG A 160 0.07 -5.56 -18.01
CA ARG A 160 0.29 -5.88 -19.43
C ARG A 160 -0.35 -7.20 -19.84
N SER A 161 -0.30 -8.21 -18.98
CA SER A 161 -0.82 -9.54 -19.29
C SER A 161 -2.35 -9.64 -19.24
N ARG A 162 -3.03 -8.79 -18.45
CA ARG A 162 -4.47 -8.97 -18.15
C ARG A 162 -5.37 -7.77 -18.46
N ILE A 163 -4.81 -6.57 -18.41
CA ILE A 163 -5.60 -5.33 -18.52
C ILE A 163 -5.24 -4.62 -19.84
N GLY A 164 -3.95 -4.38 -20.05
CA GLY A 164 -3.42 -3.69 -21.21
C GLY A 164 -3.87 -2.23 -21.32
N GLY A 165 -3.54 -1.62 -22.47
CA GLY A 165 -4.05 -0.33 -22.90
C GLY A 165 -3.77 0.83 -21.93
N GLU A 166 -4.76 1.71 -21.82
CA GLU A 166 -4.65 3.01 -21.14
C GLU A 166 -4.23 2.91 -19.67
N VAL A 167 -4.67 1.87 -18.95
CA VAL A 167 -4.37 1.70 -17.52
C VAL A 167 -2.87 1.52 -17.30
N CYS A 168 -2.21 0.70 -18.13
CA CYS A 168 -0.79 0.41 -17.97
C CYS A 168 0.08 1.60 -18.35
N GLU A 169 -0.30 2.34 -19.39
CA GLU A 169 0.36 3.59 -19.77
C GLU A 169 0.24 4.64 -18.67
N LEU A 170 -0.96 4.77 -18.09
CA LEU A 170 -1.22 5.70 -17.01
C LEU A 170 -0.44 5.33 -15.74
N PHE A 171 -0.34 4.04 -15.41
CA PHE A 171 0.49 3.57 -14.31
C PHE A 171 1.97 3.90 -14.54
N ALA A 172 2.52 3.57 -15.72
CA ALA A 172 3.91 3.85 -16.06
C ALA A 172 4.21 5.36 -15.98
N THR A 173 3.36 6.18 -16.60
CA THR A 173 3.50 7.65 -16.59
C THR A 173 3.45 8.20 -15.17
N THR A 174 2.46 7.79 -14.37
CA THR A 174 2.30 8.29 -13.00
C THR A 174 3.44 7.84 -12.09
N ARG A 175 3.92 6.60 -12.26
CA ARG A 175 5.10 6.08 -11.57
C ARG A 175 6.34 6.91 -11.89
N ASP A 176 6.54 7.28 -13.14
CA ASP A 176 7.70 8.07 -13.55
C ASP A 176 7.59 9.52 -13.04
N LEU A 177 6.40 10.13 -13.08
CA LEU A 177 6.14 11.42 -12.44
C LEU A 177 6.46 11.39 -10.94
N ARG A 178 5.98 10.35 -10.23
CA ARG A 178 6.24 10.14 -8.80
C ARG A 178 7.73 10.03 -8.50
N ARG A 179 8.48 9.19 -9.23
CA ARG A 179 9.93 9.02 -9.04
C ARG A 179 10.70 10.31 -9.26
N ASN A 180 10.26 11.12 -10.22
CA ASN A 180 10.86 12.40 -10.53
C ASN A 180 10.28 13.58 -9.73
N LYS A 181 9.41 13.32 -8.74
CA LYS A 181 8.74 14.33 -7.90
C LYS A 181 8.02 15.42 -8.72
N LYS A 182 7.46 15.04 -9.88
CA LYS A 182 6.72 15.92 -10.78
C LYS A 182 5.21 15.84 -10.51
N PRO A 183 4.47 16.95 -10.61
CA PRO A 183 3.04 16.96 -10.40
C PRO A 183 2.28 16.20 -11.50
N VAL A 184 1.22 15.52 -11.10
CA VAL A 184 0.15 15.09 -12.00
C VAL A 184 -0.77 16.27 -12.34
N THR A 185 -1.37 16.22 -13.53
CA THR A 185 -2.38 17.22 -13.92
C THR A 185 -3.79 16.76 -13.53
N TYR A 186 -4.72 17.70 -13.42
CA TYR A 186 -6.15 17.41 -13.29
C TYR A 186 -6.65 16.40 -14.33
N TRP A 187 -6.23 16.57 -15.58
CA TRP A 187 -6.61 15.66 -16.67
C TRP A 187 -6.07 14.25 -16.48
N THR A 188 -4.86 14.10 -15.94
CA THR A 188 -4.27 12.78 -15.63
C THR A 188 -5.09 12.07 -14.55
N VAL A 189 -5.47 12.78 -13.48
CA VAL A 189 -6.31 12.23 -12.42
C VAL A 189 -7.72 11.92 -12.96
N ARG A 190 -8.32 12.82 -13.75
CA ARG A 190 -9.68 12.62 -14.30
C ARG A 190 -9.74 11.41 -15.23
N ARG A 191 -8.71 11.17 -16.05
CA ARG A 191 -8.60 9.95 -16.88
C ARG A 191 -8.73 8.70 -16.03
N PHE A 192 -8.01 8.63 -14.91
CA PHE A 192 -8.13 7.50 -13.99
C PHE A 192 -9.53 7.36 -13.38
N VAL A 193 -10.13 8.47 -12.96
CA VAL A 193 -11.48 8.46 -12.39
C VAL A 193 -12.50 7.95 -13.41
N THR A 194 -12.40 8.34 -14.67
CA THR A 194 -13.26 7.83 -15.74
C THR A 194 -13.09 6.32 -15.98
N ILE A 195 -11.87 5.78 -15.84
CA ILE A 195 -11.65 4.33 -15.87
C ILE A 195 -12.41 3.65 -14.72
N LEU A 196 -12.32 4.20 -13.50
CA LEU A 196 -13.02 3.65 -12.33
C LEU A 196 -14.55 3.74 -12.44
N GLU A 197 -15.08 4.78 -13.08
CA GLU A 197 -16.52 4.96 -13.32
C GLU A 197 -17.07 3.87 -14.26
N LYS A 198 -16.33 3.51 -15.31
CA LYS A 198 -16.73 2.48 -16.29
C LYS A 198 -16.85 1.06 -15.71
N GLU A 199 -16.11 0.74 -14.65
CA GLU A 199 -16.17 -0.56 -13.96
C GLU A 199 -17.38 -0.72 -13.03
N THR A 200 -18.20 0.33 -12.90
CA THR A 200 -19.37 0.35 -11.99
C THR A 200 -20.69 0.22 -12.76
N ASN A 201 -20.65 0.22 -14.10
CA ASN A 201 -21.77 0.02 -15.01
C ASN A 201 -21.62 -1.31 -15.75
#